data_AF-X6MCD1-F1
#
_entry.id   AF-X6MCD1-F1
#
_cell.length_a   1.000
_cell.length_b   1.000
_cell.length_c   1.000
_cell.angle_alpha   90.00
_cell.angle_beta   90.00
_cell.angle_gamma   90.00
#
_symmetry.space_group_name_H-M   'P 1'
#
loop_
_entity.id
_entity.type
_entity.pdbx_description
1 polymer ?
#
loop_
_entity_poly.entity_id
_entity_poly.type
_entity_poly.pdbx_seq_one_letter_code
_entity_poly.pdbx_strand_id
1 'polypeptide(L)'
;NATNENDNNNNNIPSIGRCEFVVGKVLKCENHQNADKMYVEEIDLGEATGPRTIASAVRLHVPINEVRDSLVIVFKNLKPTDLRGVMSNGMIFAASNSDKSKIELIRPPKDCSIGERIILENDDLTRYTPDSEIDLKPKKRKDRLHGMMLFLF
;
A
#
# COMPACT_ATOMS: atom_id res chain seq x y z
N ASN A 1 -33.54 -18.82 20.84
CA ASN A 1 -33.21 -18.82 19.40
C ASN A 1 -32.58 -17.50 19.01
N ALA A 2 -31.25 -17.49 19.01
CA ALA A 2 -30.36 -16.74 18.11
C ALA A 2 -28.95 -17.06 18.60
N THR A 3 -28.43 -18.21 18.17
CA THR A 3 -26.99 -18.49 18.20
C THR A 3 -26.30 -17.49 17.26
N ASN A 4 -25.06 -17.13 17.58
CA ASN A 4 -23.88 -17.29 16.71
C ASN A 4 -22.74 -16.44 17.29
N GLU A 5 -21.83 -17.10 18.03
CA GLU A 5 -20.48 -17.44 17.55
C GLU A 5 -19.53 -16.23 17.76
N ASN A 6 -18.86 -16.13 18.91
CA ASN A 6 -17.55 -16.75 19.18
C ASN A 6 -16.60 -16.76 17.97
N ASP A 7 -16.08 -15.59 17.61
CA ASP A 7 -14.80 -15.46 16.90
C ASP A 7 -13.76 -14.80 17.82
N ASN A 8 -13.38 -15.52 18.87
CA ASN A 8 -12.10 -15.33 19.57
C ASN A 8 -10.95 -15.82 18.69
N ASN A 9 -10.74 -15.17 17.55
CA ASN A 9 -9.58 -15.42 16.71
C ASN A 9 -8.61 -14.26 16.90
N ASN A 10 -7.53 -14.53 17.64
CA ASN A 10 -6.48 -13.60 18.03
C ASN A 10 -5.67 -13.16 16.79
N ASN A 11 -6.32 -12.39 15.92
CA ASN A 11 -5.80 -11.89 14.67
C ASN A 11 -5.40 -10.43 14.88
N ASN A 12 -4.10 -10.21 15.12
CA ASN A 12 -3.46 -8.89 15.24
C ASN A 12 -3.48 -8.13 13.89
N ILE A 13 -4.65 -7.94 13.30
CA ILE A 13 -4.88 -7.11 12.12
C ILE A 13 -5.09 -5.69 12.65
N PRO A 14 -4.26 -4.72 12.26
CA PRO A 14 -4.45 -3.34 12.71
C PRO A 14 -5.78 -2.81 12.20
N SER A 15 -6.49 -2.07 13.06
CA SER A 15 -7.66 -1.29 12.63
C SER A 15 -7.23 -0.32 11.53
N ILE A 16 -8.10 -0.10 10.53
CA ILE A 16 -7.81 0.77 9.38
C ILE A 16 -7.39 2.19 9.81
N GLY A 17 -7.97 2.72 10.90
CA GLY A 17 -7.63 4.04 11.42
C GLY A 17 -6.21 4.17 12.00
N ARG A 18 -5.57 3.03 12.35
CA ARG A 18 -4.15 2.98 12.74
C ARG A 18 -3.22 3.01 11.54
N CYS A 19 -3.71 2.59 10.37
CA CYS A 19 -2.99 2.64 9.11
C CYS A 19 -3.01 4.05 8.53
N GLU A 20 -1.86 4.49 8.04
CA GLU A 20 -1.70 5.79 7.40
C GLU A 20 -1.58 5.58 5.88
N PHE A 21 -2.69 5.85 5.19
CA PHE A 21 -2.73 5.90 3.73
C PHE A 21 -2.62 7.35 3.29
N VAL A 22 -1.71 7.63 2.37
CA VAL A 22 -1.47 8.98 1.87
C VAL A 22 -1.33 9.00 0.36
N VAL A 23 -1.58 10.16 -0.23
CA VAL A 23 -1.28 10.42 -1.64
C VAL A 23 0.22 10.63 -1.80
N GLY A 24 0.83 9.91 -2.74
CA GLY A 24 2.23 10.05 -3.12
C GLY A 24 2.38 10.37 -4.60
N LYS A 25 3.44 11.09 -4.96
CA LYS A 25 3.82 11.36 -6.35
C LYS A 25 5.06 10.57 -6.73
N VAL A 26 4.95 9.75 -7.78
CA VAL A 26 6.11 9.00 -8.29
C VAL A 26 7.03 9.95 -9.06
N LEU A 27 8.23 10.19 -8.53
CA LEU A 27 9.26 11.02 -9.17
C LEU A 27 10.12 10.21 -10.13
N LYS A 28 10.51 9.00 -9.71
CA LYS A 28 11.28 8.05 -10.53
C LYS A 28 10.70 6.67 -10.40
N CYS A 29 10.88 5.89 -11.45
CA CYS A 29 10.48 4.49 -11.53
C CYS A 29 11.52 3.79 -12.40
N GLU A 30 12.10 2.70 -11.90
CA GLU A 30 13.14 1.92 -12.56
C GLU A 30 12.86 0.42 -12.43
N ASN A 31 13.41 -0.38 -13.34
CA ASN A 31 13.30 -1.84 -13.26
C ASN A 31 14.12 -2.36 -12.07
N HIS A 32 13.51 -3.24 -11.27
CA HIS A 32 14.25 -3.90 -10.21
C HIS A 32 15.27 -4.88 -10.79
N GLN A 33 16.56 -4.71 -10.47
CA GLN A 33 17.66 -5.50 -11.06
C GLN A 33 17.56 -7.00 -10.74
N ASN A 34 17.12 -7.35 -9.53
CA ASN A 34 16.98 -8.73 -9.08
C ASN A 34 15.53 -9.29 -9.15
N ALA A 35 14.60 -8.56 -9.78
CA ALA A 35 13.19 -8.95 -9.78
C ALA A 35 12.44 -8.49 -11.05
N ASP A 36 12.20 -9.42 -11.97
CA ASP A 36 11.60 -9.12 -13.28
C ASP A 36 10.17 -8.56 -13.21
N LYS A 37 9.47 -8.80 -12.10
CA LYS A 37 8.09 -8.38 -11.89
C LYS A 37 7.94 -7.06 -11.15
N MET A 38 9.05 -6.47 -10.71
CA MET A 38 9.02 -5.33 -9.81
C MET A 38 9.65 -4.08 -10.42
N TYR A 39 9.11 -2.95 -10.00
CA TYR A 39 9.74 -1.65 -10.14
C TYR A 39 10.33 -1.22 -8.79
N VAL A 40 11.26 -0.28 -8.87
CA VAL A 40 11.75 0.51 -7.74
C VAL A 40 11.35 1.95 -8.03
N GLU A 41 10.54 2.52 -7.15
CA GLU A 41 9.98 3.85 -7.26
C GLU A 41 10.57 4.79 -6.20
N GLU A 42 10.91 6.02 -6.60
CA GLU A 42 11.12 7.14 -5.68
C GLU A 42 9.81 7.92 -5.61
N ILE A 43 9.16 7.93 -4.43
CA ILE A 43 7.84 8.53 -4.24
C ILE A 43 7.93 9.67 -3.24
N ASP A 44 7.51 10.85 -3.66
CA ASP A 44 7.33 12.00 -2.79
C ASP A 44 6.02 11.87 -2.01
N LEU A 45 6.12 11.89 -0.68
CA LEU A 45 4.99 11.86 0.25
C LEU A 45 4.81 13.20 0.98
N GLY A 46 5.52 14.26 0.57
CA GLY A 46 5.49 15.57 1.23
C GLY A 46 6.28 15.62 2.54
N GLU A 47 7.21 14.68 2.73
CA GLU A 47 8.00 14.56 3.96
C GLU A 47 9.26 15.42 3.91
N ALA A 48 9.62 16.01 5.05
CA ALA A 48 10.85 16.81 5.18
C ALA A 48 12.13 15.99 4.96
N THR A 49 12.07 14.66 5.13
CA THR A 49 13.16 13.72 4.88
C THR A 49 13.41 13.46 3.40
N GLY A 50 12.52 13.92 2.52
CA GLY A 50 12.56 13.68 1.09
C GLY A 50 11.80 12.44 0.62
N PRO A 51 11.92 12.08 -0.67
CA PRO A 51 11.21 10.96 -1.27
C PRO A 51 11.60 9.61 -0.67
N ARG A 52 10.65 8.67 -0.64
CA ARG A 52 10.88 7.29 -0.18
C ARG A 52 11.15 6.35 -1.34
N THR A 53 12.06 5.40 -1.13
CA THR A 53 12.19 4.22 -1.99
C THR A 53 11.11 3.21 -1.63
N ILE A 54 10.28 2.87 -2.62
CA ILE A 54 9.25 1.83 -2.53
C ILE A 54 9.49 0.87 -3.70
N ALA A 55 9.25 -0.42 -3.50
CA ALA A 55 9.30 -1.39 -4.59
C ALA A 55 7.95 -2.06 -4.75
N SER A 56 7.44 -2.10 -5.98
CA SER A 56 6.09 -2.60 -6.27
C SER A 56 6.08 -3.64 -7.40
N ALA A 57 5.22 -4.64 -7.29
CA ALA A 57 5.12 -5.76 -8.25
C ALA A 57 4.13 -5.50 -9.41
N VAL A 58 4.11 -4.28 -9.95
CA VAL A 58 3.13 -3.87 -10.99
C VAL A 58 3.67 -3.92 -12.41
N ARG A 59 4.97 -4.21 -12.59
CA ARG A 59 5.67 -4.14 -13.89
C ARG A 59 5.07 -4.98 -15.01
N LEU A 60 4.46 -6.12 -14.69
CA LEU A 60 3.84 -6.98 -15.70
C LEU A 60 2.48 -6.45 -16.21
N HIS A 61 1.89 -5.47 -15.51
CA HIS A 61 0.54 -5.02 -15.77
C HIS A 61 0.44 -3.52 -16.08
N VAL A 62 1.34 -2.71 -15.54
CA VAL A 62 1.35 -1.27 -15.70
C VAL A 62 2.68 -0.85 -16.31
N PRO A 63 2.68 -0.18 -17.47
CA PRO A 63 3.91 0.22 -18.13
C PRO A 63 4.57 1.40 -17.39
N ILE A 64 5.90 1.48 -17.43
CA ILE A 64 6.71 2.43 -16.65
C ILE A 64 6.33 3.91 -16.86
N ASN A 65 5.85 4.25 -18.06
CA ASN A 65 5.40 5.60 -18.43
C ASN A 65 4.07 5.99 -17.77
N GLU A 66 3.25 5.01 -17.37
CA GLU A 66 2.01 5.24 -16.64
C GLU A 66 2.20 5.30 -15.13
N VAL A 67 3.33 4.79 -14.65
CA VAL A 67 3.73 4.83 -13.23
C VAL A 67 4.48 6.12 -12.94
N ARG A 68 5.45 6.50 -13.78
CA ARG A 68 6.23 7.73 -13.62
C ARG A 68 5.32 8.96 -13.71
N ASP A 69 5.61 9.96 -12.87
CA ASP A 69 4.85 11.22 -12.77
C ASP A 69 3.36 11.06 -12.41
N SER A 70 2.95 9.87 -11.97
CA SER A 70 1.58 9.60 -11.54
C SER A 70 1.39 9.82 -10.03
N LEU A 71 0.15 10.14 -9.64
CA LEU A 71 -0.29 10.10 -8.25
C LEU A 71 -0.73 8.68 -7.90
N VAL A 72 -0.30 8.22 -6.73
CA VAL A 72 -0.59 6.88 -6.20
C VAL A 72 -0.99 6.96 -4.74
N ILE A 73 -1.65 5.91 -4.26
CA ILE A 73 -1.96 5.75 -2.83
C ILE A 73 -0.87 4.89 -2.18
N VAL A 74 -0.30 5.39 -1.09
CA VAL A 74 0.81 4.74 -0.37
C VAL A 74 0.42 4.42 1.06
N PHE A 75 0.71 3.19 1.50
CA PHE A 75 0.74 2.81 2.91
C PHE A 75 2.03 3.33 3.54
N LYS A 76 1.95 4.45 4.26
CA LYS A 76 3.10 5.21 4.74
C LYS A 76 3.74 4.63 6.00
N ASN A 77 2.94 4.29 7.02
CA ASN A 77 3.48 3.80 8.30
C ASN A 77 3.63 2.27 8.34
N LEU A 78 3.82 1.63 7.19
CA LEU A 78 4.19 0.22 7.13
C LEU A 78 5.67 0.04 7.48
N LYS A 79 5.98 -0.99 8.25
CA LYS A 79 7.35 -1.38 8.54
C LYS A 79 8.16 -1.60 7.25
N PRO A 80 9.35 -0.99 7.12
CA PRO A 80 10.21 -1.21 5.97
C PRO A 80 10.52 -2.70 5.78
N THR A 81 10.46 -3.16 4.54
CA THR A 81 10.68 -4.57 4.19
C THR A 81 11.74 -4.67 3.08
N ASP A 82 12.70 -5.59 3.26
CA ASP A 82 13.67 -5.92 2.22
C ASP A 82 13.00 -6.77 1.15
N LEU A 83 12.98 -6.23 -0.07
CA LEU A 83 12.48 -6.89 -1.27
C LEU A 83 13.66 -7.14 -2.20
N ARG A 84 14.33 -8.28 -2.02
CA ARG A 84 15.43 -8.76 -2.89
C ARG A 84 16.60 -7.78 -2.99
N GLY A 85 16.96 -7.16 -1.86
CA GLY A 85 18.08 -6.22 -1.72
C GLY A 85 17.68 -4.75 -1.82
N VAL A 86 16.40 -4.45 -2.03
CA VAL A 86 15.86 -3.08 -2.00
C VAL A 86 14.99 -2.92 -0.77
N MET A 87 15.33 -1.95 0.08
CA MET A 87 14.52 -1.61 1.26
C MET A 87 13.30 -0.79 0.84
N SER A 88 12.11 -1.39 0.89
CA SER A 88 10.85 -0.72 0.56
C SER A 88 10.25 -0.06 1.80
N ASN A 89 10.19 1.28 1.81
CA ASN A 89 9.73 2.10 2.93
C ASN A 89 8.25 2.50 2.80
N GLY A 90 7.42 1.52 2.44
CA GLY A 90 6.00 1.69 2.18
C GLY A 90 5.52 0.70 1.14
N MET A 91 4.26 0.87 0.74
CA MET A 91 3.62 0.02 -0.27
C MET A 91 2.60 0.82 -1.08
N ILE A 92 2.68 0.71 -2.40
CA ILE A 92 1.69 1.30 -3.32
C ILE A 92 0.44 0.41 -3.37
N PHE A 93 -0.74 1.03 -3.41
CA PHE A 93 -2.00 0.32 -3.61
C PHE A 93 -2.31 0.06 -5.08
N ALA A 94 -2.68 -1.18 -5.35
CA ALA A 94 -3.19 -1.63 -6.63
C ALA A 94 -4.46 -2.47 -6.42
N ALA A 95 -5.35 -2.44 -7.40
CA ALA A 95 -6.50 -3.32 -7.48
C ALA A 95 -6.20 -4.45 -8.47
N SER A 96 -6.79 -5.61 -8.24
CA SER A 96 -6.71 -6.74 -9.17
C SER A 96 -8.06 -7.39 -9.34
N ASN A 97 -8.30 -7.97 -10.50
CA ASN A 97 -9.47 -8.83 -10.70
C ASN A 97 -9.35 -10.16 -9.94
N SER A 98 -10.46 -10.91 -9.89
CA SER A 98 -10.58 -12.15 -9.10
C SER A 98 -9.61 -13.25 -9.52
N ASP A 99 -9.29 -13.34 -10.81
CA ASP A 99 -8.36 -14.28 -11.42
C ASP A 99 -6.91 -13.75 -11.48
N LYS A 100 -6.66 -12.53 -11.00
CA LYS A 100 -5.34 -11.88 -10.94
C LYS A 100 -4.66 -11.69 -12.30
N SER A 101 -5.42 -11.76 -13.39
CA SER A 101 -4.91 -11.53 -14.74
C SER A 101 -4.64 -10.06 -15.02
N LYS A 102 -5.31 -9.16 -14.28
CA LYS A 102 -5.16 -7.71 -14.42
C LYS A 102 -4.88 -7.08 -13.05
N ILE A 103 -3.87 -6.20 -13.02
CA ILE A 103 -3.54 -5.35 -11.87
C ILE A 103 -3.50 -3.90 -12.35
N GLU A 104 -4.16 -3.01 -11.64
CA GLU A 104 -4.18 -1.57 -11.93
C GLU A 104 -3.84 -0.77 -10.67
N LEU A 105 -3.08 0.32 -10.84
CA LEU A 105 -2.81 1.25 -9.74
C LEU A 105 -4.09 1.96 -9.31
N ILE A 106 -4.31 2.04 -7.99
CA ILE A 106 -5.36 2.90 -7.45
C ILE A 106 -4.85 4.34 -7.48
N ARG A 107 -5.50 5.17 -8.28
CA ARG A 107 -5.12 6.58 -8.48
C ARG A 107 -6.10 7.50 -7.75
N PRO A 108 -5.62 8.44 -6.93
CA PRO A 108 -6.48 9.47 -6.36
C PRO A 108 -6.94 10.47 -7.45
N PRO A 109 -7.92 11.33 -7.13
CA PRO A 109 -8.23 12.51 -7.93
C PRO A 109 -7.00 13.36 -8.26
N LYS A 110 -7.01 14.04 -9.41
CA LYS A 110 -5.83 14.76 -9.94
C LYS A 110 -5.46 16.01 -9.14
N ASP A 111 -6.39 16.51 -8.34
CA ASP A 111 -6.31 17.71 -7.52
C ASP A 111 -5.89 17.43 -6.06
N CYS A 112 -5.67 16.15 -5.70
CA CYS A 112 -5.18 15.79 -4.38
C CYS A 112 -3.76 16.32 -4.13
N SER A 113 -3.54 16.74 -2.88
CA SER A 113 -2.23 17.22 -2.44
C SER A 113 -1.29 16.06 -2.11
N ILE A 114 -0.01 16.23 -2.36
CA ILE A 114 1.01 15.24 -1.97
C ILE A 114 1.05 15.17 -0.44
N GLY A 115 1.03 13.96 0.11
CA GLY A 115 0.98 13.70 1.56
C GLY A 115 -0.41 13.78 2.17
N GLU A 116 -1.45 14.08 1.38
CA GLU A 116 -2.83 14.14 1.85
C GLU A 116 -3.28 12.75 2.34
N ARG A 117 -3.85 12.71 3.56
CA ARG A 117 -4.32 11.46 4.17
C ARG A 117 -5.62 11.01 3.54
N ILE A 118 -5.68 9.73 3.18
CA ILE A 118 -6.87 9.08 2.64
C ILE A 118 -7.65 8.46 3.78
N ILE A 119 -8.95 8.73 3.77
CA ILE A 119 -9.89 8.30 4.81
C ILE A 119 -11.06 7.58 4.17
N LEU A 120 -11.64 6.62 4.88
CA LEU A 120 -12.88 6.01 4.47
C LEU A 120 -14.05 6.88 4.92
N GLU A 121 -15.06 7.00 4.09
CA GLU A 121 -16.32 7.66 4.46
C GLU A 121 -16.88 6.93 5.69
N ASN A 122 -17.01 7.65 6.81
CA ASN A 122 -17.36 7.17 8.16
C ASN A 122 -16.22 6.63 9.05
N ASP A 123 -14.95 6.79 8.67
CA ASP A 123 -13.86 6.55 9.61
C ASP A 123 -13.70 7.74 10.57
N ASP A 124 -13.79 7.46 11.86
CA ASP A 124 -13.63 8.47 12.90
C ASP A 124 -12.16 8.58 13.26
N LEU A 125 -11.47 9.50 12.58
CA LEU A 125 -10.05 9.78 12.79
C LEU A 125 -9.69 10.12 14.24
N THR A 126 -10.65 10.52 15.07
CA THR A 126 -10.41 10.83 16.49
C THR A 126 -10.25 9.58 17.34
N ARG A 127 -10.70 8.41 16.85
CA ARG A 127 -10.64 7.14 17.58
C ARG A 127 -9.24 6.51 17.58
N TYR A 128 -8.40 6.89 16.63
CA TYR A 128 -7.10 6.25 16.43
C TYR A 128 -6.03 7.29 16.10
N THR A 129 -4.99 7.35 16.92
CA THR A 129 -3.71 7.91 16.50
C THR A 129 -3.02 6.88 15.60
N PRO A 130 -2.57 7.23 14.38
CA PRO A 130 -1.77 6.33 13.58
C PRO A 130 -0.58 5.80 14.37
N ASP A 131 -0.30 4.51 14.24
CA ASP A 131 0.88 3.93 14.87
C ASP A 131 2.14 4.47 14.19
N SER A 132 3.24 4.61 14.94
CA SER A 132 4.53 4.98 14.35
C SER A 132 5.01 3.97 13.31
N GLU A 133 4.70 2.68 13.52
CA GLU A 133 5.03 1.59 12.60
C GLU A 133 4.01 0.45 12.73
N ILE A 134 3.54 -0.04 11.58
CA ILE A 134 2.69 -1.22 11.46
C ILE A 134 3.50 -2.37 10.89
N ASP A 135 3.67 -3.42 11.70
CA ASP A 135 4.24 -4.69 11.26
C ASP A 135 3.10 -5.64 10.83
N LEU A 136 2.84 -5.70 9.53
CA LEU A 136 2.04 -6.76 8.94
C LEU A 136 2.89 -8.03 8.88
N LYS A 137 3.00 -8.74 10.02
CA LYS A 137 3.66 -10.04 10.03
C LYS A 137 3.06 -10.92 8.92
N PRO A 138 3.86 -11.56 8.07
CA PRO A 138 3.36 -12.43 7.01
C PRO A 138 2.68 -13.63 7.66
N LYS A 139 1.38 -13.52 7.94
CA LYS A 139 0.57 -14.70 8.21
C LYS A 139 0.54 -15.49 6.92
N LYS A 140 0.91 -16.78 7.01
CA LYS A 140 0.62 -17.79 6.00
C LYS A 140 -0.90 -17.88 5.79
N ARG A 141 -1.56 -16.91 5.15
CA ARG A 141 -2.92 -17.03 4.61
C ARG A 141 -3.37 -15.76 3.91
N LYS A 142 -3.96 -16.00 2.74
CA LYS A 142 -4.67 -15.11 1.82
C LYS A 142 -5.91 -14.48 2.50
N ASP A 143 -5.74 -13.74 3.59
CA ASP A 143 -6.89 -13.10 4.23
C ASP A 143 -7.08 -11.71 3.62
N ARG A 144 -8.15 -11.68 2.82
CA ARG A 144 -8.55 -10.68 1.85
C ARG A 144 -9.13 -9.47 2.57
N LEU A 145 -8.58 -8.29 2.35
CA LEU A 145 -9.43 -7.09 2.39
C LEU A 145 -10.43 -7.27 1.25
N HIS A 146 -11.72 -7.40 1.55
CA HIS A 146 -12.76 -7.63 0.54
C HIS A 146 -12.65 -6.58 -0.58
N GLY A 147 -12.23 -7.02 -1.78
CA GLY A 147 -12.11 -6.18 -2.98
C GLY A 147 -10.75 -5.51 -3.24
N MET A 148 -9.85 -5.42 -2.25
CA MET A 148 -8.57 -4.72 -2.38
C MET A 148 -7.43 -5.67 -2.00
N MET A 149 -6.81 -6.30 -3.00
CA MET A 149 -5.71 -7.25 -2.75
C MET A 149 -4.40 -6.49 -2.57
N LEU A 150 -3.97 -6.39 -1.31
CA LEU A 150 -2.66 -5.91 -0.91
C LEU A 150 -1.63 -7.01 -1.21
N PHE A 151 -0.76 -6.82 -2.20
CA PHE A 151 0.32 -7.77 -2.48
C PHE A 151 1.60 -7.35 -1.74
N LEU A 152 1.93 -8.10 -0.69
CA LEU A 152 3.33 -8.31 -0.31
C LEU A 152 3.84 -9.52 -1.10
N PHE A 153 4.91 -9.35 -1.86
CA PHE A 153 5.70 -10.47 -2.39
C PHE A 153 7.02 -10.58 -1.65
#